data_AF-A0A968TLI6-F1
#
_entry.id   AF-A0A968TLI6-F1
#
_cell.length_a   1.000
_cell.length_b   1.000
_cell.length_c   1.000
_cell.angle_alpha   90.00
_cell.angle_beta   90.00
_cell.angle_gamma   90.00
#
_symmetry.space_group_name_H-M   'P 1'
#
loop_
_entity.id
_entity.type
_entity.pdbx_description
1 polymer ?
#
loop_
_entity_poly.entity_id
_entity_poly.type
_entity_poly.pdbx_seq_one_letter_code
_entity_poly.pdbx_strand_id
1 'polypeptide(L)'
;MTSYPNSTSQRIAWIEGIRVLAAIAFVPYHAQLLFTNYAFTPQPTGIASNFTSLIEASSRLGALSGLSIPLWFGYQFVDVFVLISGFSLVLSLRSRSIDPLQFIRQRFFRILWPFWTVAWLSYPVLWAIGTATNSYIPDRWHIFAGASFPLLFEYASDLLLPTSGPWWSIPLILSFAIVFPFLCYLQARWGDRNLLIMSVIVTIVYRLLGVFAFGGHPTYVAIDTPSSWLPFVSFLAKLSTFVVGMVVARAYQAGRGVIFWPVGRALRYGIGFYVVGFICQFYWAGWIVADLLLPIGLLLCTMVVFRVLAQNRTLAAAMIWLGAHSYSYFLIHNFVVDRTTHLIIGVSVTRFWLLLPVMILGTLVLAILADAITPLIKRVVAAIGRDLDYVLSKTKPRSRIWQPQVGDPVRYRGEAGWAILKVEQLLDDQSHYLCQIWDGHRTMWQSEDELALDRNFPEDDRPPAQSNLAPNPFDPKYPFESGE
;
A
#
# COMPACT_ATOMS: atom_id res chain seq x y z
N MET A 1 -0.77 -28.89 -21.71
CA MET A 1 -0.89 -27.49 -21.24
C MET A 1 -0.10 -27.34 -19.95
N THR A 2 1.17 -26.97 -20.06
CA THR A 2 2.01 -26.58 -18.93
C THR A 2 1.58 -25.18 -18.50
N SER A 3 0.94 -25.07 -17.33
CA SER A 3 0.63 -23.79 -16.70
C SER A 3 1.92 -22.99 -16.58
N TYR A 4 2.03 -21.87 -17.30
CA TYR A 4 3.08 -20.90 -17.05
C TYR A 4 3.03 -20.56 -15.55
N PRO A 5 4.12 -20.72 -14.79
CA PRO A 5 4.15 -20.19 -13.43
C PRO A 5 3.89 -18.70 -13.56
N ASN A 6 2.76 -18.26 -12.97
CA ASN A 6 2.45 -16.85 -12.83
C ASN A 6 3.75 -16.13 -12.49
N SER A 7 4.16 -15.19 -13.34
CA SER A 7 5.34 -14.36 -13.11
C SER A 7 5.05 -13.40 -11.96
N THR A 8 4.87 -13.97 -10.76
CA THR A 8 4.84 -13.28 -9.50
C THR A 8 6.12 -12.47 -9.46
N SER A 9 5.98 -11.16 -9.62
CA SER A 9 7.07 -10.19 -9.52
C SER A 9 8.01 -10.64 -8.41
N GLN A 10 9.22 -11.10 -8.78
CA GLN A 10 10.18 -11.61 -7.82
C GLN A 10 10.45 -10.48 -6.83
N ARG A 11 9.91 -10.63 -5.61
CA ARG A 11 10.16 -9.69 -4.53
C ARG A 11 11.65 -9.73 -4.23
N ILE A 12 12.25 -8.54 -4.19
CA ILE A 12 13.68 -8.40 -3.98
C ILE A 12 13.94 -8.47 -2.48
N ALA A 13 14.50 -9.58 -2.00
CA ALA A 13 14.63 -9.87 -0.57
C ALA A 13 15.29 -8.74 0.24
N TRP A 14 16.35 -8.12 -0.28
CA TRP A 14 17.04 -7.04 0.44
C TRP A 14 16.17 -5.79 0.61
N ILE A 15 15.25 -5.52 -0.32
CA ILE A 15 14.31 -4.40 -0.20
C ILE A 15 13.27 -4.70 0.87
N GLU A 16 12.74 -5.92 0.88
CA GLU A 16 11.81 -6.36 1.91
C GLU A 16 12.48 -6.36 3.29
N GLY A 17 13.76 -6.74 3.39
CA GLY A 17 14.56 -6.62 4.61
C GLY A 17 14.65 -5.18 5.13
N ILE A 18 14.87 -4.18 4.26
CA ILE A 18 14.87 -2.77 4.67
C ILE A 18 13.48 -2.33 5.16
N ARG A 19 12.39 -2.78 4.51
CA ARG A 19 11.03 -2.49 4.98
C ARG A 19 10.73 -3.11 6.35
N VAL A 20 11.22 -4.33 6.58
CA VAL A 20 11.12 -5.00 7.88
C VAL A 20 11.90 -4.23 8.94
N LEU A 21 13.13 -3.81 8.64
CA LEU A 21 13.91 -2.97 9.56
C LEU A 21 13.19 -1.66 9.89
N ALA A 22 12.66 -0.98 8.88
CA ALA A 22 11.89 0.25 9.07
C ALA A 22 10.69 0.02 9.99
N ALA A 23 9.90 -1.03 9.72
CA ALA A 23 8.75 -1.39 10.52
C ALA A 23 9.15 -1.67 11.99
N ILE A 24 10.19 -2.49 12.20
CA ILE A 24 10.69 -2.83 13.54
C ILE A 24 11.21 -1.58 14.25
N ALA A 25 11.91 -0.67 13.57
CA ALA A 25 12.49 0.54 14.17
C ALA A 25 11.42 1.53 14.69
N PHE A 26 10.19 1.49 14.16
CA PHE A 26 9.11 2.36 14.64
C PHE A 26 8.58 2.01 16.02
N VAL A 27 8.58 0.72 16.40
CA VAL A 27 8.12 0.28 17.73
C VAL A 27 8.97 0.86 18.87
N PRO A 28 10.30 0.64 18.93
CA PRO A 28 11.12 1.21 19.98
C PRO A 28 11.13 2.73 19.95
N TYR A 29 11.09 3.35 18.76
CA TYR A 29 11.02 4.81 18.63
C TYR A 29 9.77 5.38 19.31
N HIS A 30 8.57 4.90 18.95
CA HIS A 30 7.33 5.38 19.54
C HIS A 30 7.21 4.98 21.01
N ALA A 31 7.66 3.78 21.39
CA ALA A 31 7.66 3.35 22.79
C ALA A 31 8.50 4.29 23.64
N GLN A 32 9.66 4.69 23.14
CA GLN A 32 10.54 5.62 23.83
C GLN A 32 9.96 7.03 23.90
N LEU A 33 9.37 7.53 22.81
CA LEU A 33 8.65 8.81 22.82
C LEU A 33 7.54 8.82 23.86
N LEU A 34 6.65 7.83 23.84
CA LEU A 34 5.52 7.77 24.76
C LEU A 34 5.96 7.59 26.21
N PHE A 35 6.89 6.66 26.47
CA PHE A 35 7.39 6.41 27.83
C PHE A 35 8.07 7.64 28.46
N THR A 36 8.76 8.44 27.65
CA THR A 36 9.48 9.63 28.13
C THR A 36 8.68 10.92 28.02
N ASN A 37 7.41 10.86 27.61
CA ASN A 37 6.58 12.03 27.29
C ASN A 37 7.26 12.98 26.28
N TYR A 38 7.75 12.41 25.18
CA TYR A 38 8.39 13.13 24.07
C TYR A 38 9.61 13.96 24.52
N ALA A 39 10.41 13.43 25.46
CA ALA A 39 11.53 14.14 26.07
C ALA A 39 12.61 14.61 25.08
N PHE A 40 12.71 13.97 23.91
CA PHE A 40 13.62 14.38 22.86
C PHE A 40 12.98 14.29 21.49
N THR A 41 13.08 15.39 20.76
CA THR A 41 12.89 15.48 19.31
C THR A 41 14.01 16.39 18.77
N PRO A 42 14.57 16.13 17.59
CA PRO A 42 15.58 17.01 17.02
C PRO A 42 15.05 18.44 16.83
N GLN A 43 15.78 19.41 17.38
CA GLN A 43 15.46 20.84 17.33
C GLN A 43 16.55 21.60 16.55
N PRO A 44 16.25 22.79 15.97
CA PRO A 44 17.20 23.53 15.15
C PRO A 44 18.14 24.39 16.02
N THR A 45 18.57 23.86 17.16
CA THR A 45 19.39 24.55 18.19
C THR A 45 20.89 24.22 18.10
N GLY A 46 21.30 23.49 17.05
CA GLY A 46 22.67 23.05 16.84
C GLY A 46 23.00 21.71 17.50
N ILE A 47 24.13 21.11 17.08
CA ILE A 47 24.53 19.75 17.48
C ILE A 47 24.72 19.63 18.99
N ALA A 48 25.45 20.57 19.60
CA ALA A 48 25.80 20.49 21.02
C ALA A 48 24.54 20.51 21.92
N SER A 49 23.59 21.41 21.66
CA SER A 49 22.33 21.49 22.41
C SER A 49 21.52 20.21 22.26
N ASN A 50 21.34 19.71 21.02
CA ASN A 50 20.60 18.47 20.78
C ASN A 50 21.28 17.25 21.42
N PHE A 51 22.61 17.18 21.41
CA PHE A 51 23.33 16.07 22.01
C PHE A 51 23.16 16.07 23.54
N THR A 52 23.19 17.23 24.18
CA THR A 52 22.86 17.37 25.61
C THR A 52 21.43 16.92 25.90
N SER A 53 20.45 17.41 25.14
CA SER A 53 19.04 17.00 25.30
C SER A 53 18.82 15.51 25.05
N LEU A 54 19.52 14.92 24.07
CA LEU A 54 19.49 13.50 23.77
C LEU A 54 20.07 12.66 24.91
N ILE A 55 21.20 13.07 25.48
CA ILE A 55 21.81 12.41 26.64
C ILE A 55 20.86 12.51 27.85
N GLU A 56 20.32 13.70 28.12
CA GLU A 56 19.39 13.91 29.22
C GLU A 56 18.14 13.03 29.07
N ALA A 57 17.51 13.02 27.89
CA ALA A 57 16.35 12.19 27.63
C ALA A 57 16.68 10.69 27.73
N SER A 58 17.84 10.26 27.21
CA SER A 58 18.29 8.87 27.29
C SER A 58 18.62 8.44 28.71
N SER A 59 19.10 9.35 29.57
CA SER A 59 19.40 9.06 30.97
C SER A 59 18.17 8.65 31.77
N ARG A 60 16.97 9.11 31.35
CA ARG A 60 15.67 8.71 31.92
C ARG A 60 15.36 7.22 31.70
N LEU A 61 16.07 6.54 30.81
CA LEU A 61 15.92 5.11 30.50
C LEU A 61 16.92 4.22 31.26
N GLY A 62 17.64 4.80 32.24
CA GLY A 62 18.49 4.06 33.18
C GLY A 62 19.75 3.46 32.56
N ALA A 63 20.16 2.29 33.07
CA ALA A 63 21.44 1.65 32.73
C ALA A 63 21.62 1.29 31.25
N LEU A 64 20.53 1.21 30.47
CA LEU A 64 20.54 0.89 29.04
C LEU A 64 20.42 2.14 28.15
N SER A 65 20.65 3.34 28.70
CA SER A 65 20.59 4.63 27.99
C SER A 65 21.44 4.67 26.71
N GLY A 66 22.59 3.99 26.68
CA GLY A 66 23.41 3.88 25.46
C GLY A 66 22.68 3.18 24.30
N LEU A 67 21.87 2.15 24.58
CA LEU A 67 21.09 1.43 23.57
C LEU A 67 19.91 2.24 23.06
N SER A 68 19.40 3.20 23.85
CA SER A 68 18.29 4.06 23.43
C SER A 68 18.67 5.16 22.44
N ILE A 69 19.95 5.52 22.35
CA ILE A 69 20.41 6.63 21.50
C ILE A 69 20.00 6.44 20.03
N PRO A 70 20.28 5.30 19.37
CA PRO A 70 19.84 5.08 17.99
C PRO A 70 18.32 5.01 17.84
N LEU A 71 17.60 4.60 18.88
CA LEU A 71 16.15 4.40 18.84
C LEU A 71 15.40 5.74 18.72
N TRP A 72 15.95 6.85 19.22
CA TRP A 72 15.39 8.20 19.05
C TRP A 72 15.29 8.64 17.58
N PHE A 73 16.05 8.00 16.69
CA PHE A 73 16.08 8.35 15.27
C PHE A 73 15.27 7.39 14.39
N GLY A 74 14.43 6.53 14.98
CA GLY A 74 13.61 5.58 14.23
C GLY A 74 12.66 6.23 13.21
N TYR A 75 12.24 7.48 13.43
CA TYR A 75 11.43 8.22 12.45
C TYR A 75 12.11 8.40 11.09
N GLN A 76 13.45 8.38 11.01
CA GLN A 76 14.20 8.53 9.76
C GLN A 76 13.87 7.42 8.74
N PHE A 77 13.39 6.26 9.22
CA PHE A 77 12.96 5.16 8.36
C PHE A 77 11.64 5.41 7.63
N VAL A 78 10.84 6.39 8.06
CA VAL A 78 9.68 6.86 7.28
C VAL A 78 10.13 7.32 5.90
N ASP A 79 11.21 8.10 5.84
CA ASP A 79 11.68 8.67 4.58
C ASP A 79 12.32 7.61 3.68
N VAL A 80 12.98 6.62 4.29
CA VAL A 80 13.45 5.43 3.57
C VAL A 80 12.26 4.67 2.97
N PHE A 81 11.14 4.58 3.68
CA PHE A 81 9.92 3.94 3.15
C PHE A 81 9.32 4.71 1.97
N VAL A 82 9.32 6.05 2.01
CA VAL A 82 8.90 6.88 0.87
C VAL A 82 9.78 6.64 -0.36
N LEU A 83 11.10 6.62 -0.18
CA LEU A 83 12.06 6.34 -1.25
C LEU A 83 11.82 4.94 -1.84
N ILE A 84 11.74 3.91 -0.99
CA ILE A 84 11.45 2.53 -1.42
C ILE A 84 10.10 2.42 -2.12
N SER A 85 9.10 3.21 -1.73
CA SER A 85 7.80 3.24 -2.38
C SER A 85 7.90 3.73 -3.82
N GLY A 86 8.60 4.85 -4.06
CA GLY A 86 8.87 5.34 -5.43
C GLY A 86 9.61 4.31 -6.27
N PHE A 87 10.62 3.65 -5.69
CA PHE A 87 11.36 2.58 -6.35
C PHE A 87 10.45 1.40 -6.73
N SER A 88 9.66 0.92 -5.78
CA SER A 88 8.82 -0.27 -5.93
C SER A 88 7.67 -0.06 -6.91
N LEU A 89 7.12 1.15 -6.97
CA LEU A 89 6.06 1.50 -7.91
C LEU A 89 6.56 1.48 -9.35
N VAL A 90 7.73 2.04 -9.65
CA VAL A 90 8.34 1.95 -10.99
C VAL A 90 8.63 0.51 -11.38
N LEU A 91 9.15 -0.31 -10.45
CA LEU A 91 9.36 -1.74 -10.73
C LEU A 91 8.07 -2.49 -11.01
N SER A 92 6.97 -2.11 -10.34
CA SER A 92 5.67 -2.77 -10.55
C SER A 92 5.09 -2.54 -11.95
N LEU A 93 5.57 -1.53 -12.67
CA LEU A 93 5.11 -1.18 -14.01
C LEU A 93 5.89 -1.87 -15.14
N ARG A 94 6.81 -2.80 -14.85
CA ARG A 94 7.74 -3.46 -15.80
C ARG A 94 7.12 -3.62 -17.22
N SER A 95 7.44 -2.65 -18.10
CA SER A 95 7.00 -2.47 -19.50
C SER A 95 5.49 -2.41 -19.80
N ARG A 96 4.64 -2.16 -18.81
CA ARG A 96 3.19 -2.00 -19.00
C ARG A 96 2.84 -0.54 -19.21
N SER A 97 1.93 -0.25 -20.14
CA SER A 97 1.26 1.05 -20.19
C SER A 97 0.46 1.25 -18.91
N ILE A 98 0.43 2.48 -18.42
CA ILE A 98 -0.33 2.84 -17.23
C ILE A 98 -1.68 3.36 -17.71
N ASP A 99 -2.77 2.68 -17.36
CA ASP A 99 -4.08 3.34 -17.25
C ASP A 99 -4.12 4.04 -15.88
N PRO A 100 -4.08 5.39 -15.83
CA PRO A 100 -4.02 6.12 -14.56
C PRO A 100 -5.20 5.80 -13.64
N LEU A 101 -6.41 5.68 -14.18
CA LEU A 101 -7.61 5.49 -13.37
C LEU A 101 -7.64 4.09 -12.77
N GLN A 102 -7.39 3.07 -13.58
CA GLN A 102 -7.32 1.69 -13.10
C GLN A 102 -6.18 1.51 -12.09
N PHE A 103 -5.01 2.13 -12.34
CA PHE A 103 -3.88 2.11 -11.42
C PHE A 103 -4.23 2.73 -10.07
N ILE A 104 -4.79 3.95 -10.07
CA ILE A 104 -5.19 4.65 -8.85
C ILE A 104 -6.21 3.82 -8.09
N ARG A 105 -7.27 3.32 -8.75
CA ARG A 105 -8.31 2.50 -8.13
C ARG A 105 -7.73 1.25 -7.44
N GLN A 106 -6.90 0.50 -8.15
CA GLN A 106 -6.27 -0.72 -7.59
C GLN A 106 -5.38 -0.40 -6.38
N ARG A 107 -4.62 0.69 -6.44
CA ARG A 107 -3.75 1.11 -5.33
C ARG A 107 -4.52 1.62 -4.14
N PHE A 108 -5.58 2.41 -4.37
CA PHE A 108 -6.45 2.94 -3.33
C PHE A 108 -6.99 1.81 -2.46
N PHE A 109 -7.62 0.80 -3.07
CA PHE A 109 -8.14 -0.35 -2.34
C PHE A 109 -7.03 -1.19 -1.69
N ARG A 110 -5.87 -1.35 -2.33
CA ARG A 110 -4.76 -2.10 -1.73
C ARG A 110 -4.23 -1.45 -0.44
N ILE A 111 -4.28 -0.12 -0.35
CA ILE A 111 -3.84 0.66 0.81
C ILE A 111 -4.96 0.71 1.86
N LEU A 112 -6.19 1.04 1.46
CA LEU A 112 -7.28 1.28 2.40
C LEU A 112 -7.82 0.02 3.05
N TRP A 113 -7.81 -1.13 2.37
CA TRP A 113 -8.37 -2.35 2.96
C TRP A 113 -7.63 -2.84 4.22
N PRO A 114 -6.29 -2.96 4.21
CA PRO A 114 -5.57 -3.26 5.45
C PRO A 114 -5.75 -2.18 6.51
N PHE A 115 -5.77 -0.90 6.12
CA PHE A 115 -6.05 0.20 7.04
C PHE A 115 -7.40 0.05 7.76
N TRP A 116 -8.51 -0.11 7.02
CA TRP A 116 -9.83 -0.30 7.60
C TRP A 116 -9.93 -1.59 8.40
N THR A 117 -9.24 -2.66 7.98
CA THR A 117 -9.18 -3.90 8.77
C THR A 117 -8.57 -3.64 10.13
N VAL A 118 -7.43 -2.96 10.19
CA VAL A 118 -6.78 -2.60 11.45
C VAL A 118 -7.68 -1.68 12.27
N ALA A 119 -8.23 -0.62 11.67
CA ALA A 119 -9.11 0.32 12.35
C ALA A 119 -10.33 -0.40 12.95
N TRP A 120 -11.09 -1.14 12.15
CA TRP A 120 -12.31 -1.83 12.59
C TRP A 120 -12.05 -2.92 13.63
N LEU A 121 -10.91 -3.62 13.57
CA LEU A 121 -10.55 -4.59 14.61
C LEU A 121 -10.03 -3.92 15.88
N SER A 122 -9.38 -2.76 15.78
CA SER A 122 -8.83 -2.06 16.94
C SER A 122 -9.92 -1.51 17.87
N TYR A 123 -11.05 -1.04 17.35
CA TYR A 123 -12.12 -0.44 18.19
C TYR A 123 -12.78 -1.43 19.16
N PRO A 124 -13.24 -2.63 18.75
CA PRO A 124 -13.76 -3.63 19.69
C PRO A 124 -12.73 -4.06 20.72
N VAL A 125 -11.46 -4.19 20.31
CA VAL A 125 -10.37 -4.55 21.22
C VAL A 125 -10.12 -3.43 22.23
N LEU A 126 -10.09 -2.16 21.80
CA LEU A 126 -9.99 -1.00 22.69
C LEU A 126 -11.16 -0.93 23.65
N TRP A 127 -12.38 -1.16 23.18
CA TRP A 127 -13.57 -1.19 24.02
C TRP A 127 -13.48 -2.30 25.08
N ALA A 128 -13.08 -3.51 24.69
CA ALA A 128 -12.91 -4.65 25.60
C ALA A 128 -11.81 -4.40 26.64
N ILE A 129 -10.65 -3.90 26.21
CA ILE A 129 -9.53 -3.55 27.10
C ILE A 129 -9.95 -2.41 28.04
N GLY A 130 -10.58 -1.36 27.51
CA GLY A 130 -11.06 -0.21 28.28
C GLY A 130 -12.06 -0.63 29.36
N THR A 131 -13.00 -1.50 29.01
CA THR A 131 -13.98 -2.06 29.95
C THR A 131 -13.30 -2.96 31.01
N ALA A 132 -12.35 -3.81 30.61
CA ALA A 132 -11.67 -4.73 31.52
C ALA A 132 -10.68 -4.03 32.48
N THR A 133 -10.09 -2.91 32.05
CA THR A 133 -9.05 -2.20 32.80
C THR A 133 -9.52 -0.88 33.39
N ASN A 134 -10.81 -0.52 33.22
CA ASN A 134 -11.35 0.80 33.53
C ASN A 134 -10.51 1.95 32.94
N SER A 135 -9.98 1.74 31.74
CA SER A 135 -9.18 2.73 31.00
C SER A 135 -10.02 3.39 29.91
N TYR A 136 -9.38 4.12 29.01
CA TYR A 136 -10.05 4.81 27.90
C TYR A 136 -10.93 3.87 27.07
N ILE A 137 -12.21 4.23 26.92
CA ILE A 137 -13.16 3.58 26.02
C ILE A 137 -13.47 4.57 24.88
N PRO A 138 -13.25 4.18 23.61
CA PRO A 138 -13.54 5.07 22.49
C PRO A 138 -15.04 5.36 22.42
N ASP A 139 -15.41 6.63 22.32
CA ASP A 139 -16.80 7.01 22.08
C ASP A 139 -17.24 6.67 20.65
N ARG A 140 -18.54 6.84 20.37
CA ARG A 140 -19.13 6.54 19.06
C ARG A 140 -18.53 7.39 17.93
N TRP A 141 -18.06 8.60 18.24
CA TRP A 141 -17.49 9.51 17.25
C TRP A 141 -16.08 9.08 16.86
N HIS A 142 -15.26 8.62 17.80
CA HIS A 142 -13.95 8.04 17.51
C HIS A 142 -14.09 6.80 16.62
N ILE A 143 -15.07 5.94 16.90
CA ILE A 143 -15.35 4.74 16.07
C ILE A 143 -15.75 5.15 14.66
N PHE A 144 -16.68 6.12 14.53
CA PHE A 144 -17.12 6.63 13.24
C PHE A 144 -15.98 7.27 12.44
N ALA A 145 -15.14 8.07 13.10
CA ALA A 145 -14.00 8.74 12.48
C ALA A 145 -13.01 7.73 11.89
N GLY A 146 -12.60 6.72 12.65
CA GLY A 146 -11.69 5.69 12.13
C GLY A 146 -12.30 4.80 11.06
N ALA A 147 -13.62 4.55 11.14
CA ALA A 147 -14.31 3.75 10.14
C ALA A 147 -14.49 4.46 8.79
N SER A 148 -14.52 5.79 8.79
CA SER A 148 -14.76 6.61 7.58
C SER A 148 -13.51 7.32 7.06
N PHE A 149 -12.42 7.39 7.82
CA PHE A 149 -11.14 7.89 7.34
C PHE A 149 -10.58 7.03 6.19
N PRO A 150 -9.91 7.60 5.16
CA PRO A 150 -9.63 9.03 4.92
C PRO A 150 -10.68 9.72 4.03
N LEU A 151 -11.91 9.21 3.97
CA LEU A 151 -12.93 9.71 3.03
C LEU A 151 -13.47 11.09 3.42
N LEU A 152 -13.42 11.45 4.71
CA LEU A 152 -13.82 12.76 5.22
C LEU A 152 -12.57 13.57 5.60
N PHE A 153 -12.52 14.82 5.15
CA PHE A 153 -11.28 15.63 5.07
C PHE A 153 -10.92 16.40 6.36
N GLU A 154 -11.79 16.36 7.37
CA GLU A 154 -11.72 17.24 8.55
C GLU A 154 -11.68 16.43 9.85
N TYR A 155 -10.59 15.68 10.04
CA TYR A 155 -10.41 14.90 11.26
C TYR A 155 -9.41 15.57 12.21
N ALA A 156 -9.90 15.89 13.40
CA ALA A 156 -9.06 16.15 14.56
C ALA A 156 -8.16 14.93 14.78
N SER A 157 -6.85 15.17 14.78
CA SER A 157 -5.79 14.18 14.96
C SER A 157 -6.01 13.29 16.18
N ASP A 158 -6.59 13.85 17.23
CA ASP A 158 -6.93 13.20 18.50
C ASP A 158 -7.92 12.03 18.35
N LEU A 159 -8.79 12.06 17.33
CA LEU A 159 -9.80 11.01 17.13
C LEU A 159 -9.23 9.70 16.59
N LEU A 160 -8.08 9.77 15.92
CA LEU A 160 -7.45 8.64 15.21
C LEU A 160 -6.17 8.12 15.90
N LEU A 161 -5.55 8.96 16.74
CA LEU A 161 -4.34 8.61 17.51
C LEU A 161 -4.49 7.33 18.36
N PRO A 162 -5.62 7.10 19.08
CA PRO A 162 -5.79 5.91 19.93
C PRO A 162 -5.83 4.58 19.17
N THR A 163 -6.15 4.59 17.87
CA THR A 163 -6.43 3.37 17.08
C THR A 163 -5.37 3.10 16.03
N SER A 164 -4.89 4.15 15.37
CA SER A 164 -3.86 4.06 14.33
C SER A 164 -3.00 5.32 14.35
N GLY A 165 -2.02 5.38 15.25
CA GLY A 165 -1.06 6.49 15.36
C GLY A 165 -0.47 6.99 14.02
N PRO A 166 -0.14 6.14 13.03
CA PRO A 166 0.38 6.61 11.74
C PRO A 166 -0.73 6.95 10.73
N TRP A 167 -1.94 7.33 11.17
CA TRP A 167 -3.05 7.71 10.28
C TRP A 167 -2.64 8.78 9.25
N TRP A 168 -1.78 9.72 9.65
CA TRP A 168 -1.24 10.79 8.78
C TRP A 168 -0.48 10.27 7.56
N SER A 169 0.06 9.05 7.63
CA SER A 169 0.80 8.43 6.51
C SER A 169 -0.13 7.94 5.39
N ILE A 170 -1.42 7.67 5.68
CA ILE A 170 -2.36 7.20 4.68
C ILE A 170 -2.62 8.27 3.61
N PRO A 171 -2.99 9.53 3.94
CA PRO A 171 -3.08 10.61 2.96
C PRO A 171 -1.79 10.81 2.16
N LEU A 172 -0.62 10.65 2.78
CA LEU A 172 0.68 10.75 2.11
C LEU A 172 0.86 9.65 1.04
N ILE A 173 0.62 8.39 1.39
CA ILE A 173 0.74 7.26 0.45
C ILE A 173 -0.30 7.38 -0.67
N LEU A 174 -1.54 7.78 -0.35
CA LEU A 174 -2.59 8.01 -1.34
C LEU A 174 -2.24 9.14 -2.30
N SER A 175 -1.70 10.24 -1.79
CA SER A 175 -1.24 11.37 -2.60
C SER A 175 -0.15 10.94 -3.59
N PHE A 176 0.83 10.13 -3.16
CA PHE A 176 1.81 9.55 -4.06
C PHE A 176 1.18 8.60 -5.08
N ALA A 177 0.19 7.78 -4.69
CA ALA A 177 -0.50 6.90 -5.63
C ALA A 177 -1.25 7.68 -6.73
N ILE A 178 -1.86 8.82 -6.39
CA ILE A 178 -2.56 9.70 -7.32
C ILE A 178 -1.58 10.45 -8.24
N VAL A 179 -0.50 10.97 -7.69
CA VAL A 179 0.48 11.78 -8.43
C VAL A 179 1.44 10.92 -9.27
N PHE A 180 1.60 9.64 -8.94
CA PHE A 180 2.57 8.75 -9.60
C PHE A 180 2.39 8.59 -11.12
N PRO A 181 1.18 8.39 -11.69
CA PRO A 181 1.01 8.34 -13.15
C PRO A 181 1.49 9.63 -13.84
N PHE A 182 1.22 10.79 -13.24
CA PHE A 182 1.69 12.07 -13.74
C PHE A 182 3.22 12.18 -13.66
N LEU A 183 3.84 11.75 -12.55
CA LEU A 183 5.30 11.70 -12.43
C LEU A 183 5.93 10.76 -13.46
N CYS A 184 5.32 9.61 -13.76
CA CYS A 184 5.78 8.71 -14.80
C CYS A 184 5.72 9.36 -16.19
N TYR A 185 4.63 10.09 -16.49
CA TYR A 185 4.50 10.88 -17.72
C TYR A 185 5.60 11.94 -17.82
N LEU A 186 5.84 12.71 -16.76
CA LEU A 186 6.94 13.68 -16.72
C LEU A 186 8.32 13.01 -16.83
N GLN A 187 8.51 11.84 -16.22
CA GLN A 187 9.75 11.08 -16.31
C GLN A 187 10.04 10.61 -17.74
N ALA A 188 9.00 10.21 -18.47
CA ALA A 188 9.10 9.83 -19.88
C ALA A 188 9.39 11.05 -20.77
N ARG A 189 8.74 12.19 -20.49
CA ARG A 189 8.86 13.42 -21.29
C ARG A 189 10.15 14.19 -21.05
N TRP A 190 10.54 14.39 -19.80
CA TRP A 190 11.66 15.24 -19.40
C TRP A 190 12.94 14.46 -19.13
N GLY A 191 12.83 13.15 -18.92
CA GLY A 191 13.94 12.30 -18.49
C GLY A 191 14.21 12.39 -16.98
N ASP A 192 15.00 11.42 -16.50
CA ASP A 192 15.24 11.21 -15.07
C ASP A 192 15.92 12.41 -14.39
N ARG A 193 16.90 13.02 -15.07
CA ARG A 193 17.67 14.16 -14.55
C ARG A 193 16.77 15.38 -14.30
N ASN A 194 15.94 15.75 -15.28
CA ASN A 194 15.11 16.94 -15.19
C ASN A 194 13.99 16.76 -14.18
N LEU A 195 13.37 15.57 -14.14
CA LEU A 195 12.38 15.25 -13.11
C LEU A 195 12.98 15.35 -11.70
N LEU A 196 14.19 14.82 -11.51
CA LEU A 196 14.89 14.91 -10.23
C LEU A 196 15.16 16.37 -9.85
N ILE A 197 15.74 17.17 -10.74
CA ILE A 197 16.03 18.59 -10.49
C ILE A 197 14.75 19.34 -10.12
N MET A 198 13.69 19.20 -10.92
CA MET A 198 12.41 19.89 -10.66
C MET A 198 11.78 19.44 -9.34
N SER A 199 11.82 18.14 -9.03
CA SER A 199 11.30 17.62 -7.75
C SER A 199 12.07 18.17 -6.54
N VAL A 200 13.39 18.33 -6.67
CA VAL A 200 14.25 18.93 -5.63
C VAL A 200 13.93 20.39 -5.45
N ILE A 201 13.80 21.17 -6.54
CA ILE A 201 13.42 22.59 -6.49
C ILE A 201 12.06 22.75 -5.80
N VAL A 202 11.05 21.99 -6.22
CA VAL A 202 9.72 22.03 -5.62
C VAL A 202 9.76 21.68 -4.13
N THR A 203 10.50 20.62 -3.76
CA THR A 203 10.65 20.23 -2.35
C THR A 203 11.34 21.34 -1.53
N ILE A 204 12.42 21.92 -2.04
CA ILE A 204 13.17 22.99 -1.35
C ILE A 204 12.30 24.23 -1.17
N VAL A 205 11.62 24.70 -2.22
CA VAL A 205 10.73 25.87 -2.14
C VAL A 205 9.61 25.61 -1.14
N TYR A 206 8.98 24.43 -1.21
CA TYR A 206 7.92 24.05 -0.29
C TYR A 206 8.41 24.00 1.16
N ARG A 207 9.60 23.45 1.41
CA ARG A 207 10.21 23.40 2.74
C ARG A 207 10.64 24.76 3.26
N LEU A 208 11.18 25.63 2.40
CA LEU A 208 11.50 27.01 2.76
C LEU A 208 10.27 27.75 3.26
N LEU A 209 9.15 27.64 2.53
CA LEU A 209 7.87 28.21 2.96
C LEU A 209 7.41 27.57 4.27
N GLY A 210 7.43 26.23 4.36
CA GLY A 210 7.04 25.53 5.56
C GLY A 210 7.80 25.98 6.81
N VAL A 211 9.12 26.02 6.71
CA VAL A 211 10.04 26.33 7.82
C VAL A 211 9.99 27.81 8.20
N PHE A 212 10.11 28.72 7.23
CA PHE A 212 10.29 30.14 7.52
C PHE A 212 9.02 30.99 7.45
N ALA A 213 8.00 30.57 6.67
CA ALA A 213 6.75 31.31 6.56
C ALA A 213 5.65 30.74 7.46
N PHE A 214 5.64 29.42 7.70
CA PHE A 214 4.57 28.73 8.44
C PHE A 214 5.01 28.11 9.78
N GLY A 215 6.26 28.31 10.22
CA GLY A 215 6.74 27.80 11.51
C GLY A 215 6.81 26.27 11.61
N GLY A 216 6.95 25.58 10.48
CA GLY A 216 6.95 24.12 10.39
C GLY A 216 8.13 23.42 11.08
N HIS A 217 7.93 22.13 11.38
CA HIS A 217 8.86 21.23 12.07
C HIS A 217 9.62 20.34 11.05
N PRO A 218 10.78 19.74 11.37
CA PRO A 218 11.59 18.94 10.44
C PRO A 218 10.79 17.76 9.88
N THR A 219 10.00 17.12 10.73
CA THR A 219 9.25 15.92 10.34
C THR A 219 8.00 16.26 9.54
N TYR A 220 7.41 17.46 9.75
CA TYR A 220 6.18 17.90 9.09
C TYR A 220 6.14 19.42 8.90
N VAL A 221 5.77 19.86 7.70
CA VAL A 221 5.21 21.20 7.58
C VAL A 221 3.79 21.10 8.11
N ALA A 222 3.52 21.67 9.28
CA ALA A 222 2.17 21.73 9.83
C ALA A 222 1.60 23.14 9.59
N ILE A 223 0.29 23.22 9.33
CA ILE A 223 -0.46 24.46 9.45
C ILE A 223 -1.23 24.38 10.75
N ASP A 224 -1.08 25.42 11.59
CA ASP A 224 -1.97 25.62 12.72
C ASP A 224 -3.38 25.94 12.21
N THR A 225 -4.34 25.10 12.57
CA THR A 225 -5.76 25.33 12.32
C THR A 225 -6.50 25.46 13.66
N PRO A 226 -7.71 26.07 13.68
CA PRO A 226 -8.47 26.24 14.92
C PRO A 226 -8.77 24.93 15.66
N SER A 227 -8.76 23.80 14.96
CA SER A 227 -9.12 22.49 15.51
C SER A 227 -7.92 21.56 15.79
N SER A 228 -6.75 21.81 15.20
CA SER A 228 -5.46 21.17 15.53
C SER A 228 -4.36 21.65 14.57
N TRP A 229 -3.16 21.09 14.69
CA TRP A 229 -2.15 21.13 13.63
C TRP A 229 -2.55 20.14 12.52
N LEU A 230 -2.65 20.62 11.27
CA LEU A 230 -2.84 19.75 10.11
C LEU A 230 -1.52 19.59 9.35
N PRO A 231 -1.12 18.37 8.98
CA PRO A 231 0.01 18.19 8.09
C PRO A 231 -0.27 18.89 6.75
N PHE A 232 0.47 19.97 6.48
CA PHE A 232 0.44 20.68 5.21
C PHE A 232 0.96 19.73 4.13
N VAL A 233 0.16 19.53 3.08
CA VAL A 233 0.43 18.81 1.81
C VAL A 233 1.71 17.94 1.83
N SER A 234 1.71 16.90 2.66
CA SER A 234 2.96 16.23 3.07
C SER A 234 3.71 15.55 1.94
N PHE A 235 3.05 15.24 0.82
CA PHE A 235 3.70 14.63 -0.33
C PHE A 235 4.70 15.59 -1.01
N LEU A 236 4.43 16.90 -1.05
CA LEU A 236 5.35 17.89 -1.63
C LEU A 236 6.65 17.95 -0.81
N ALA A 237 6.51 17.85 0.51
CA ALA A 237 7.61 17.82 1.46
C ALA A 237 8.55 16.62 1.29
N LYS A 238 8.08 15.55 0.63
CA LYS A 238 8.80 14.29 0.40
C LYS A 238 8.92 13.92 -1.09
N LEU A 239 8.58 14.85 -1.99
CA LEU A 239 8.46 14.59 -3.43
C LEU A 239 9.80 14.18 -4.04
N SER A 240 10.87 14.92 -3.73
CA SER A 240 12.23 14.59 -4.19
C SER A 240 12.69 13.20 -3.74
N THR A 241 12.47 12.84 -2.47
CA THR A 241 12.80 11.53 -1.92
C THR A 241 12.08 10.40 -2.65
N PHE A 242 10.80 10.56 -2.95
CA PHE A 242 10.03 9.62 -3.75
C PHE A 242 10.56 9.50 -5.20
N VAL A 243 10.84 10.64 -5.85
CA VAL A 243 11.39 10.69 -7.22
C VAL A 243 12.78 10.07 -7.30
N VAL A 244 13.64 10.25 -6.28
CA VAL A 244 14.93 9.53 -6.20
C VAL A 244 14.70 8.03 -6.29
N GLY A 245 13.72 7.49 -5.57
CA GLY A 245 13.32 6.09 -5.68
C GLY A 245 12.95 5.69 -7.11
N MET A 246 12.13 6.50 -7.79
CA MET A 246 11.72 6.27 -9.18
C MET A 246 12.92 6.24 -10.14
N VAL A 247 13.84 7.19 -10.02
CA VAL A 247 15.05 7.29 -10.85
C VAL A 247 15.98 6.10 -10.62
N VAL A 248 16.18 5.71 -9.36
CA VAL A 248 16.98 4.54 -9.00
C VAL A 248 16.36 3.25 -9.56
N ALA A 249 15.04 3.12 -9.58
CA ALA A 249 14.36 1.97 -10.17
C ALA A 249 14.55 1.87 -11.69
N ARG A 250 14.48 2.98 -12.42
CA ARG A 250 14.77 2.97 -13.87
C ARG A 250 16.23 2.64 -14.15
N ALA A 251 17.15 3.19 -13.37
CA ALA A 251 18.57 2.83 -13.48
C ALA A 251 18.77 1.33 -13.24
N TYR A 252 18.11 0.77 -12.23
CA TYR A 252 18.14 -0.66 -11.93
C TYR A 252 17.60 -1.52 -13.08
N GLN A 253 16.46 -1.15 -13.66
CA GLN A 253 15.88 -1.84 -14.82
C GLN A 253 16.83 -1.84 -16.02
N ALA A 254 17.66 -0.81 -16.17
CA ALA A 254 18.70 -0.69 -17.18
C ALA A 254 20.04 -1.36 -16.79
N GLY A 255 20.09 -2.13 -15.70
CA GLY A 255 21.31 -2.82 -15.25
C GLY A 255 22.41 -1.89 -14.74
N ARG A 256 22.08 -0.65 -14.34
CA ARG A 256 23.03 0.37 -13.89
C ARG A 256 22.59 1.07 -12.61
N GLY A 257 23.45 1.93 -12.07
CA GLY A 257 23.14 2.81 -10.94
C GLY A 257 23.65 2.32 -9.58
N VAL A 258 23.21 3.00 -8.52
CA VAL A 258 23.73 2.83 -7.14
C VAL A 258 23.53 1.43 -6.59
N ILE A 259 22.52 0.73 -7.10
CA ILE A 259 22.21 -0.65 -6.74
C ILE A 259 23.29 -1.63 -7.26
N PHE A 260 24.21 -1.24 -8.13
CA PHE A 260 25.31 -2.13 -8.54
C PHE A 260 26.67 -1.66 -8.02
N TRP A 261 26.70 -0.67 -7.13
CA TRP A 261 27.95 -0.21 -6.55
C TRP A 261 28.58 -1.28 -5.66
N PRO A 262 29.93 -1.36 -5.63
CA PRO A 262 30.64 -2.20 -4.68
C PRO A 262 30.40 -1.70 -3.25
N VAL A 263 30.47 -2.62 -2.28
CA VAL A 263 30.17 -2.40 -0.86
C VAL A 263 30.86 -1.14 -0.31
N GLY A 264 32.18 -1.02 -0.50
CA GLY A 264 32.94 0.13 0.01
C GLY A 264 32.51 1.47 -0.59
N ARG A 265 32.11 1.49 -1.87
CA ARG A 265 31.60 2.71 -2.53
C ARG A 265 30.23 3.09 -1.97
N ALA A 266 29.32 2.13 -1.87
CA ALA A 266 27.97 2.36 -1.34
C ALA A 266 28.01 2.85 0.11
N LEU A 267 28.82 2.22 0.97
CA LEU A 267 28.99 2.65 2.36
C LEU A 267 29.63 4.03 2.48
N ARG A 268 30.68 4.33 1.70
CA ARG A 268 31.35 5.65 1.76
C ARG A 268 30.38 6.79 1.46
N TYR A 269 29.64 6.69 0.36
CA TYR A 269 28.63 7.70 0.00
C TYR A 269 27.43 7.66 0.96
N GLY A 270 26.99 6.46 1.39
CA GLY A 270 25.89 6.31 2.34
C GLY A 270 26.17 6.99 3.67
N ILE A 271 27.33 6.73 4.27
CA ILE A 271 27.79 7.37 5.51
C ILE A 271 27.96 8.87 5.30
N GLY A 272 28.55 9.31 4.18
CA GLY A 272 28.70 10.73 3.87
C GLY A 272 27.36 11.47 3.83
N PHE A 273 26.39 10.97 3.06
CA PHE A 273 25.05 11.55 2.99
C PHE A 273 24.33 11.51 4.35
N TYR A 274 24.47 10.40 5.09
CA TYR A 274 23.84 10.25 6.40
C TYR A 274 24.42 11.24 7.42
N VAL A 275 25.75 11.36 7.52
CA VAL A 275 26.41 12.29 8.45
C VAL A 275 26.04 13.74 8.14
N VAL A 276 26.08 14.14 6.86
CA VAL A 276 25.67 15.50 6.48
C VAL A 276 24.20 15.74 6.79
N GLY A 277 23.31 14.81 6.41
CA GLY A 277 21.88 14.90 6.73
C GLY A 277 21.61 14.97 8.25
N PHE A 278 22.34 14.17 9.03
CA PHE A 278 22.25 14.11 10.48
C PHE A 278 22.71 15.41 11.13
N ILE A 279 23.77 16.04 10.62
CA ILE A 279 24.21 17.37 11.06
C ILE A 279 23.15 18.41 10.69
N CYS A 280 22.69 18.40 9.43
CA CYS A 280 21.70 19.33 8.91
C CYS A 280 20.40 19.33 9.72
N GLN A 281 19.92 18.18 10.20
CA GLN A 281 18.66 18.10 10.96
C GLN A 281 18.68 18.90 12.28
N PHE A 282 19.83 19.38 12.74
CA PHE A 282 19.96 20.20 13.96
C PHE A 282 20.05 21.71 13.67
N TYR A 283 19.84 22.14 12.43
CA TYR A 283 19.88 23.55 12.03
C TYR A 283 18.68 23.88 11.13
N TRP A 284 18.14 25.10 11.26
CA TRP A 284 17.01 25.59 10.45
C TRP A 284 17.21 25.42 8.95
N ALA A 285 18.36 25.85 8.42
CA ALA A 285 18.68 25.70 6.99
C ALA A 285 18.80 24.21 6.58
N GLY A 286 19.24 23.36 7.50
CA GLY A 286 19.40 21.94 7.22
C GLY A 286 18.08 21.17 7.19
N TRP A 287 17.02 21.63 7.87
CA TRP A 287 15.67 21.05 7.78
C TRP A 287 15.08 21.03 6.37
N ILE A 288 15.55 21.93 5.50
CA ILE A 288 15.14 22.00 4.09
C ILE A 288 15.62 20.76 3.31
N VAL A 289 16.80 20.24 3.65
CA VAL A 289 17.52 19.24 2.86
C VAL A 289 17.71 17.90 3.59
N ALA A 290 17.62 17.88 4.92
CA ALA A 290 17.87 16.68 5.73
C ALA A 290 16.98 15.50 5.31
N ASP A 291 15.71 15.77 5.00
CA ASP A 291 14.72 14.77 4.57
C ASP A 291 15.02 14.11 3.22
N LEU A 292 15.95 14.66 2.44
CA LEU A 292 16.49 14.04 1.24
C LEU A 292 17.80 13.30 1.54
N LEU A 293 18.70 13.92 2.30
CA LEU A 293 20.04 13.38 2.56
C LEU A 293 20.00 12.15 3.48
N LEU A 294 19.23 12.20 4.57
CA LEU A 294 19.07 11.12 5.54
C LEU A 294 18.59 9.81 4.90
N PRO A 295 17.46 9.76 4.17
CA PRO A 295 17.00 8.51 3.59
C PRO A 295 17.93 7.98 2.50
N ILE A 296 18.61 8.84 1.72
CA ILE A 296 19.61 8.39 0.75
C ILE A 296 20.77 7.70 1.47
N GLY A 297 21.31 8.34 2.50
CA GLY A 297 22.41 7.80 3.29
C GLY A 297 22.04 6.48 3.98
N LEU A 298 20.90 6.48 4.68
CA LEU A 298 20.39 5.32 5.41
C LEU A 298 20.03 4.16 4.49
N LEU A 299 19.40 4.43 3.33
CA LEU A 299 19.12 3.41 2.33
C LEU A 299 20.41 2.77 1.80
N LEU A 300 21.43 3.55 1.44
CA LEU A 300 22.68 2.99 0.92
C LEU A 300 23.37 2.10 1.95
N CYS A 301 23.43 2.53 3.21
CA CYS A 301 24.00 1.74 4.30
C CYS A 301 23.21 0.45 4.54
N THR A 302 21.89 0.54 4.70
CA THR A 302 21.03 -0.63 4.96
C THR A 302 20.97 -1.56 3.76
N MET A 303 20.98 -1.05 2.53
CA MET A 303 21.06 -1.84 1.30
C MET A 303 22.29 -2.74 1.28
N VAL A 304 23.47 -2.24 1.69
CA VAL A 304 24.68 -3.08 1.79
C VAL A 304 24.45 -4.23 2.76
N VAL A 305 23.98 -3.94 3.98
CA VAL A 305 23.74 -4.95 5.01
C VAL A 305 22.75 -6.01 4.52
N PHE A 306 21.59 -5.58 4.02
CA PHE A 306 20.54 -6.49 3.60
C PHE A 306 20.88 -7.30 2.35
N ARG A 307 21.78 -6.83 1.49
CA ARG A 307 22.30 -7.65 0.39
C ARG A 307 23.15 -8.79 0.87
N VAL A 308 24.06 -8.51 1.80
CA VAL A 308 24.92 -9.54 2.41
C VAL A 308 24.04 -10.58 3.10
N LEU A 309 23.06 -10.14 3.89
CA LEU A 309 22.12 -11.05 4.55
C LEU A 309 21.25 -11.84 3.54
N ALA A 310 20.82 -11.21 2.45
CA ALA A 310 20.01 -11.88 1.41
C ALA A 310 20.80 -12.90 0.56
N GLN A 311 22.13 -13.00 0.70
CA GLN A 311 22.89 -14.11 0.10
C GLN A 311 22.51 -15.45 0.73
N ASN A 312 22.08 -15.45 2.00
CA ASN A 312 21.52 -16.62 2.66
C ASN A 312 20.05 -16.81 2.25
N ARG A 313 19.74 -17.94 1.61
CA ARG A 313 18.39 -18.25 1.09
C ARG A 313 17.31 -18.24 2.17
N THR A 314 17.62 -18.73 3.38
CA THR A 314 16.67 -18.77 4.50
C THR A 314 16.35 -17.37 4.99
N LEU A 315 17.37 -16.52 5.16
CA LEU A 315 17.18 -15.13 5.53
C LEU A 315 16.44 -14.35 4.44
N ALA A 316 16.75 -14.59 3.17
CA ALA A 316 16.04 -13.97 2.05
C ALA A 316 14.55 -14.35 2.03
N ALA A 317 14.24 -15.63 2.23
CA ALA A 317 12.86 -16.10 2.32
C ALA A 317 12.13 -15.48 3.52
N ALA A 318 12.77 -15.42 4.68
CA ALA A 318 12.23 -14.78 5.88
C ALA A 318 11.96 -13.29 5.66
N MET A 319 12.88 -12.55 5.03
CA MET A 319 12.70 -11.14 4.69
C MET A 319 11.52 -10.92 3.74
N ILE A 320 11.38 -11.76 2.71
CA ILE A 320 10.26 -11.68 1.77
C ILE A 320 8.93 -11.94 2.48
N TRP A 321 8.90 -12.94 3.36
CA TRP A 321 7.73 -13.31 4.15
C TRP A 321 7.35 -12.19 5.13
N LEU A 322 8.29 -11.75 5.98
CA LEU A 322 8.08 -10.66 6.93
C LEU A 322 7.71 -9.33 6.23
N GLY A 323 8.35 -9.03 5.10
CA GLY A 323 8.06 -7.83 4.31
C GLY A 323 6.66 -7.80 3.72
N ALA A 324 6.00 -8.96 3.57
CA ALA A 324 4.58 -9.00 3.19
C ALA A 324 3.67 -8.39 4.26
N HIS A 325 4.09 -8.44 5.53
CA HIS A 325 3.35 -7.97 6.70
C HIS A 325 3.79 -6.59 7.20
N SER A 326 4.82 -5.99 6.59
CA SER A 326 5.42 -4.74 7.10
C SER A 326 4.44 -3.55 7.09
N TYR A 327 3.48 -3.54 6.15
CA TYR A 327 2.47 -2.49 6.09
C TYR A 327 1.48 -2.59 7.24
N SER A 328 0.89 -3.77 7.48
CA SER A 328 -0.03 -3.99 8.60
C SER A 328 0.67 -3.86 9.96
N TYR A 329 1.94 -4.28 10.04
CA TYR A 329 2.79 -4.00 11.20
C TYR A 329 2.90 -2.50 11.46
N PHE A 330 3.22 -1.74 10.41
CA PHE A 330 3.29 -0.29 10.50
C PHE A 330 1.95 0.33 10.88
N LEU A 331 0.80 -0.21 10.50
CA LEU A 331 -0.49 0.34 10.96
C LEU A 331 -0.79 0.06 12.43
N ILE A 332 -0.43 -1.13 12.93
CA ILE A 332 -0.80 -1.61 14.27
C ILE A 332 0.17 -1.15 15.36
N HIS A 333 1.43 -0.86 15.03
CA HIS A 333 2.49 -0.67 16.04
C HIS A 333 2.13 0.35 17.13
N ASN A 334 1.56 1.50 16.77
CA ASN A 334 1.27 2.54 17.75
C ASN A 334 0.20 2.09 18.75
N PHE A 335 -0.81 1.34 18.31
CA PHE A 335 -1.83 0.77 19.18
C PHE A 335 -1.21 -0.16 20.24
N VAL A 336 -0.31 -1.07 19.81
CA VAL A 336 0.37 -2.00 20.74
C VAL A 336 1.26 -1.24 21.72
N VAL A 337 2.07 -0.30 21.21
CA VAL A 337 2.99 0.49 22.01
C VAL A 337 2.22 1.30 23.06
N ASP A 338 1.21 2.04 22.62
CA ASP A 338 0.43 2.93 23.47
C ASP A 338 -0.28 2.16 24.59
N ARG A 339 -0.97 1.07 24.27
CA ARG A 339 -1.67 0.25 25.27
C ARG A 339 -0.70 -0.43 26.24
N THR A 340 0.41 -0.97 25.75
CA THR A 340 1.40 -1.62 26.62
C THR A 340 2.07 -0.60 27.56
N THR A 341 2.37 0.60 27.05
CA THR A 341 3.01 1.66 27.83
C THR A 341 2.12 2.14 28.96
N HIS A 342 0.87 2.49 28.66
CA HIS A 342 -0.04 3.06 29.65
C HIS A 342 -0.60 2.02 30.64
N LEU A 343 -0.85 0.78 30.21
CA LEU A 343 -1.51 -0.23 31.06
C LEU A 343 -0.53 -1.10 31.86
N ILE A 344 0.65 -1.40 31.33
CA ILE A 344 1.55 -2.41 31.91
C ILE A 344 2.87 -1.79 32.38
N ILE A 345 3.50 -0.98 31.53
CA ILE A 345 4.82 -0.39 31.81
C ILE A 345 4.70 0.70 32.89
N GLY A 346 3.76 1.63 32.73
CA GLY A 346 3.64 2.82 33.58
C GLY A 346 4.94 3.63 33.56
N VAL A 347 5.47 3.96 34.75
CA VAL A 347 6.72 4.71 34.91
C VAL A 347 7.96 3.83 35.09
N SER A 348 7.83 2.51 35.01
CA SER A 348 8.92 1.57 35.33
C SER A 348 9.86 1.34 34.14
N VAL A 349 11.08 1.86 34.24
CA VAL A 349 12.16 1.66 33.25
C VAL A 349 12.48 0.17 33.05
N THR A 350 12.50 -0.63 34.13
CA THR A 350 12.77 -2.08 34.03
C THR A 350 11.68 -2.79 33.21
N ARG A 351 10.40 -2.45 33.44
CA ARG A 351 9.29 -3.03 32.67
C ARG A 351 9.33 -2.59 31.21
N PHE A 352 9.73 -1.34 30.95
CA PHE A 352 9.89 -0.82 29.59
C PHE A 352 10.83 -1.70 28.76
N TRP A 353 12.04 -1.95 29.26
CA TRP A 353 13.03 -2.77 28.55
C TRP A 353 12.62 -4.24 28.43
N LEU A 354 12.00 -4.80 29.48
CA LEU A 354 11.52 -6.18 29.46
C LEU A 354 10.39 -6.40 28.44
N LEU A 355 9.47 -5.42 28.31
CA LEU A 355 8.31 -5.54 27.44
C LEU A 355 8.55 -5.06 26.01
N LEU A 356 9.68 -4.40 25.73
CA LEU A 356 10.00 -3.95 24.37
C LEU A 356 10.06 -5.08 23.33
N PRO A 357 10.72 -6.23 23.57
CA PRO A 357 10.65 -7.38 22.67
C PRO A 357 9.22 -7.93 22.53
N VAL A 358 8.44 -7.91 23.61
CA VAL A 358 7.04 -8.36 23.60
C VAL A 358 6.19 -7.44 22.72
N MET A 359 6.40 -6.13 22.76
CA MET A 359 5.71 -5.17 21.86
C MET A 359 6.05 -5.43 20.39
N ILE A 360 7.32 -5.70 20.07
CA ILE A 360 7.77 -6.00 18.69
C ILE A 360 7.10 -7.29 18.19
N LEU A 361 7.18 -8.38 18.96
CA LEU A 361 6.60 -9.67 18.59
C LEU A 361 5.07 -9.63 18.57
N GLY A 362 4.45 -8.97 19.55
CA GLY A 362 3.00 -8.79 19.63
C GLY A 362 2.47 -8.02 18.42
N THR A 363 3.15 -6.95 18.00
CA THR A 363 2.80 -6.19 16.79
C THR A 363 2.89 -7.08 15.54
N LEU A 364 3.92 -7.92 15.43
CA LEU A 364 4.06 -8.86 14.31
C LEU A 364 2.93 -9.89 14.26
N VAL A 365 2.59 -10.50 15.40
CA VAL A 365 1.49 -11.48 15.48
C VAL A 365 0.17 -10.85 15.06
N LEU A 366 -0.12 -9.65 15.57
CA LEU A 366 -1.33 -8.91 15.20
C LEU A 366 -1.35 -8.49 13.73
N ALA A 367 -0.19 -8.13 13.15
CA ALA A 367 -0.07 -7.81 11.72
C ALA A 367 -0.40 -9.01 10.83
N ILE A 368 0.13 -10.19 11.17
CA ILE A 368 -0.16 -11.44 10.46
C ILE A 368 -1.66 -11.77 10.56
N LEU A 369 -2.24 -11.62 11.74
CA LEU A 369 -3.67 -11.84 11.96
C LEU A 369 -4.54 -10.87 11.16
N ALA A 370 -4.20 -9.57 11.15
CA ALA A 370 -4.91 -8.56 10.36
C ALA A 370 -4.85 -8.86 8.85
N ASP A 371 -3.69 -9.28 8.34
CA ASP A 371 -3.54 -9.67 6.94
C ASP A 371 -4.38 -10.92 6.59
N ALA A 372 -4.46 -11.88 7.50
CA ALA A 372 -5.29 -13.07 7.34
C ALA A 372 -6.80 -12.75 7.37
N ILE A 373 -7.22 -11.78 8.19
CA ILE A 373 -8.63 -11.38 8.33
C ILE A 373 -9.09 -10.42 7.21
N THR A 374 -8.19 -9.59 6.67
CA THR A 374 -8.50 -8.62 5.60
C THR A 374 -9.34 -9.21 4.44
N PRO A 375 -9.02 -10.38 3.84
CA PRO A 375 -9.84 -10.95 2.77
C PRO A 375 -11.25 -11.38 3.24
N LEU A 376 -11.41 -11.80 4.49
CA LEU A 376 -12.72 -12.13 5.06
C LEU A 376 -13.58 -10.88 5.17
N ILE A 377 -13.03 -9.79 5.72
CA ILE A 377 -13.72 -8.50 5.83
C ILE A 377 -14.16 -8.00 4.45
N LYS A 378 -13.28 -8.09 3.44
CA LYS A 378 -13.63 -7.73 2.05
C LYS A 378 -14.85 -8.49 1.53
N ARG A 379 -14.91 -9.80 1.77
CA ARG A 379 -16.04 -10.65 1.34
C ARG A 379 -17.33 -10.27 2.05
N VAL A 380 -17.25 -10.02 3.36
CA VAL A 380 -18.41 -9.60 4.17
C VAL A 380 -18.94 -8.24 3.69
N VAL A 381 -18.07 -7.24 3.51
CA VAL A 381 -18.49 -5.92 3.01
C VAL A 381 -19.06 -6.02 1.60
N ALA A 382 -18.47 -6.81 0.71
CA ALA A 382 -19.00 -7.02 -0.63
C ALA A 382 -20.36 -7.75 -0.63
N ALA A 383 -20.59 -8.69 0.30
CA ALA A 383 -21.90 -9.32 0.48
C ALA A 383 -22.94 -8.32 0.96
N ILE A 384 -22.64 -7.56 2.02
CA ILE A 384 -23.51 -6.51 2.55
C ILE A 384 -23.82 -5.45 1.48
N GLY A 385 -22.83 -5.05 0.68
CA GLY A 385 -23.01 -4.10 -0.40
C GLY A 385 -24.01 -4.59 -1.45
N ARG A 386 -23.92 -5.87 -1.86
CA ARG A 386 -24.87 -6.48 -2.80
C ARG A 386 -26.28 -6.56 -2.21
N ASP A 387 -26.40 -6.92 -0.93
CA ASP A 387 -27.69 -7.01 -0.26
C ASP A 387 -28.33 -5.62 -0.11
N LEU A 388 -27.52 -4.60 0.21
CA LEU A 388 -27.98 -3.21 0.28
C LEU A 388 -28.41 -2.70 -1.09
N ASP A 389 -27.60 -2.95 -2.14
CA ASP A 389 -27.94 -2.60 -3.51
C ASP A 389 -29.27 -3.26 -3.90
N TYR A 390 -29.47 -4.55 -3.60
CA TYR A 390 -30.74 -5.25 -3.85
C TYR A 390 -31.94 -4.61 -3.13
N VAL A 391 -31.76 -4.21 -1.87
CA VAL A 391 -32.82 -3.57 -1.06
C VAL A 391 -33.12 -2.14 -1.52
N LEU A 392 -32.10 -1.38 -1.92
CA LEU A 392 -32.21 0.02 -2.36
C LEU A 392 -32.63 0.14 -3.82
N SER A 393 -32.23 -0.80 -4.67
CA SER A 393 -32.63 -0.90 -6.08
C SER A 393 -34.07 -1.41 -6.25
N LYS A 394 -34.94 -1.17 -5.24
CA LYS A 394 -36.41 -1.24 -5.30
C LYS A 394 -37.04 -0.34 -6.38
N THR A 395 -36.30 0.07 -7.40
CA THR A 395 -36.84 0.10 -8.76
C THR A 395 -37.65 -1.18 -8.92
N LYS A 396 -38.98 -1.05 -8.97
CA LYS A 396 -39.89 -2.15 -9.32
C LYS A 396 -39.18 -2.92 -10.43
N PRO A 397 -38.87 -4.24 -10.26
CA PRO A 397 -38.31 -5.03 -11.34
C PRO A 397 -39.17 -4.68 -12.54
N ARG A 398 -38.57 -4.02 -13.54
CA ARG A 398 -39.25 -3.54 -14.73
C ARG A 398 -40.05 -4.76 -15.16
N SER A 399 -41.38 -4.72 -14.98
CA SER A 399 -42.21 -5.93 -14.94
C SER A 399 -41.75 -6.81 -16.08
N ARG A 400 -41.07 -7.92 -15.76
CA ARG A 400 -40.33 -8.72 -16.74
C ARG A 400 -41.32 -9.03 -17.84
N ILE A 401 -41.22 -8.34 -18.98
CA ILE A 401 -42.16 -8.53 -20.09
C ILE A 401 -41.93 -9.93 -20.68
N TRP A 402 -40.75 -10.51 -20.41
CA TRP A 402 -40.36 -11.79 -20.92
C TRP A 402 -39.39 -12.49 -19.95
N GLN A 403 -39.55 -13.80 -19.79
CA GLN A 403 -38.61 -14.70 -19.11
C GLN A 403 -38.26 -15.81 -20.12
N PRO A 404 -37.02 -15.88 -20.63
CA PRO A 404 -36.59 -16.95 -21.52
C PRO A 404 -36.73 -18.30 -20.81
N GLN A 405 -37.35 -19.28 -21.46
CA GLN A 405 -37.38 -20.67 -21.00
C GLN A 405 -36.26 -21.49 -21.63
N VAL A 406 -35.87 -22.59 -20.99
CA VAL A 406 -34.94 -23.55 -21.59
C VAL A 406 -35.52 -24.03 -22.92
N GLY A 407 -34.75 -23.85 -23.99
CA GLY A 407 -35.17 -24.11 -25.37
C GLY A 407 -35.56 -22.88 -26.17
N ASP A 408 -35.78 -21.72 -25.55
CA ASP A 408 -36.11 -20.49 -26.27
C ASP A 408 -34.93 -20.04 -27.16
N PRO A 409 -35.20 -19.66 -28.42
CA PRO A 409 -34.22 -18.99 -29.26
C PRO A 409 -34.07 -17.52 -28.82
N VAL A 410 -32.85 -17.13 -28.50
CA VAL A 410 -32.49 -15.79 -28.01
C VAL A 410 -31.34 -15.24 -28.85
N ARG A 411 -31.33 -13.94 -29.11
CA ARG A 411 -30.27 -13.31 -29.92
C ARG A 411 -29.28 -12.59 -29.05
N TYR A 412 -28.00 -12.76 -29.36
CA TYR A 412 -26.91 -12.03 -28.73
C TYR A 412 -26.26 -11.08 -29.75
N ARG A 413 -26.03 -9.83 -29.35
CA ARG A 413 -25.30 -8.85 -30.15
C ARG A 413 -23.81 -8.89 -29.79
N GLY A 414 -23.06 -9.76 -30.47
CA GLY A 414 -21.61 -9.80 -30.36
C GLY A 414 -20.92 -8.77 -31.26
N GLU A 415 -19.59 -8.68 -31.16
CA GLU A 415 -18.76 -7.83 -32.04
C GLU A 415 -18.91 -8.18 -33.53
N ALA A 416 -19.26 -9.43 -33.84
CA ALA A 416 -19.46 -9.94 -35.20
C ALA A 416 -20.92 -9.83 -35.71
N GLY A 417 -21.82 -9.21 -34.94
CA GLY A 417 -23.24 -9.09 -35.28
C GLY A 417 -24.16 -9.94 -34.39
N TRP A 418 -25.38 -10.17 -34.85
CA TRP A 418 -26.39 -10.93 -34.11
C TRP A 418 -26.17 -12.43 -34.29
N ALA A 419 -25.95 -13.16 -33.19
CA ALA A 419 -25.92 -14.61 -33.17
C ALA A 419 -27.20 -15.16 -32.55
N ILE A 420 -27.82 -16.15 -33.19
CA ILE A 420 -28.95 -16.89 -32.62
C ILE A 420 -28.37 -17.93 -31.65
N LEU A 421 -28.83 -17.86 -30.42
CA LEU A 421 -28.49 -18.75 -29.33
C LEU A 421 -29.73 -19.52 -28.89
N LYS A 422 -29.54 -20.71 -28.33
CA LYS A 422 -30.59 -21.47 -27.64
C LYS A 422 -30.28 -21.49 -26.16
N VAL A 423 -31.25 -21.19 -25.31
CA VAL A 423 -31.08 -21.27 -23.85
C VAL A 423 -31.03 -22.74 -23.45
N GLU A 424 -29.91 -23.20 -22.89
CA GLU A 424 -29.75 -24.59 -22.41
C GLU A 424 -30.00 -24.72 -20.91
N GLN A 425 -29.53 -23.75 -20.13
CA GLN A 425 -29.62 -23.82 -18.67
C GLN A 425 -29.88 -22.44 -18.05
N LEU A 426 -30.78 -22.43 -17.07
CA LEU A 426 -31.09 -21.29 -16.21
C LEU A 426 -30.26 -21.40 -14.93
N LEU A 427 -29.57 -20.32 -14.55
CA LEU A 427 -28.90 -20.22 -13.26
C LEU A 427 -29.86 -19.67 -12.19
N ASP A 428 -29.62 -20.05 -10.92
CA ASP A 428 -30.44 -19.67 -9.76
C ASP A 428 -30.55 -18.14 -9.54
N ASP A 429 -29.68 -17.34 -10.17
CA ASP A 429 -29.72 -15.87 -10.06
C ASP A 429 -30.71 -15.19 -11.03
N GLN A 430 -31.32 -15.94 -11.95
CA GLN A 430 -32.28 -15.46 -12.97
C GLN A 430 -31.79 -14.26 -13.81
N SER A 431 -30.47 -14.03 -13.89
CA SER A 431 -29.87 -12.91 -14.61
C SER A 431 -28.84 -13.36 -15.66
N HIS A 432 -28.31 -14.59 -15.52
CA HIS A 432 -27.41 -15.20 -16.48
C HIS A 432 -27.99 -16.49 -17.06
N TYR A 433 -27.82 -16.65 -18.37
CA TYR A 433 -28.29 -17.80 -19.14
C TYR A 433 -27.09 -18.50 -19.76
N LEU A 434 -27.05 -19.84 -19.67
CA LEU A 434 -26.13 -20.62 -20.48
C LEU A 434 -26.77 -20.81 -21.84
N CYS A 435 -26.13 -20.23 -22.85
CA CYS A 435 -26.64 -20.18 -24.20
C CYS A 435 -25.73 -20.98 -25.14
N GLN A 436 -26.31 -21.89 -25.91
CA GLN A 436 -25.59 -22.60 -26.97
C GLN A 436 -25.75 -21.84 -28.29
N ILE A 437 -24.64 -21.61 -28.99
CA ILE A 437 -24.67 -21.06 -30.35
C ILE A 437 -25.36 -22.07 -31.25
N TRP A 438 -26.22 -21.61 -32.18
CA TRP A 438 -26.97 -22.50 -33.09
C TRP A 438 -26.10 -23.49 -33.88
N ASP A 439 -24.80 -23.22 -34.04
CA ASP A 439 -23.82 -24.15 -34.62
C ASP A 439 -23.55 -25.41 -33.76
N GLY A 440 -24.09 -25.48 -32.54
CA GLY A 440 -24.04 -26.62 -31.64
C GLY A 440 -22.70 -26.84 -30.95
N HIS A 441 -21.67 -26.06 -31.27
CA HIS A 441 -20.29 -26.36 -30.86
C HIS A 441 -19.75 -25.47 -29.74
N ARG A 442 -20.47 -24.41 -29.36
CA ARG A 442 -20.02 -23.46 -28.35
C ARG A 442 -21.15 -23.07 -27.41
N THR A 443 -20.87 -23.14 -26.12
CA THR A 443 -21.74 -22.61 -25.06
C THR A 443 -21.09 -21.36 -24.48
N MET A 444 -21.87 -20.31 -24.25
CA MET A 444 -21.41 -19.08 -23.63
C MET A 444 -22.41 -18.60 -22.59
N TRP A 445 -21.89 -17.99 -21.53
CA TRP A 445 -22.69 -17.34 -20.50
C TRP A 445 -23.04 -15.94 -20.95
N GLN A 446 -24.34 -15.61 -20.92
CA GLN A 446 -24.82 -14.28 -21.30
C GLN A 446 -25.75 -13.68 -20.25
N SER A 447 -25.64 -12.38 -20.07
CA SER A 447 -26.57 -11.59 -19.28
C SER A 447 -27.90 -11.42 -20.02
N GLU A 448 -29.01 -11.40 -19.30
CA GLU A 448 -30.35 -11.11 -19.85
C GLU A 448 -30.39 -9.83 -20.69
N ASP A 449 -29.65 -8.80 -20.25
CA ASP A 449 -29.63 -7.47 -20.89
C ASP A 449 -29.05 -7.50 -22.32
N GLU A 450 -28.30 -8.54 -22.64
CA GLU A 450 -27.67 -8.74 -23.94
C GLU A 450 -28.47 -9.68 -24.85
N LEU A 451 -29.58 -10.23 -24.34
CA LEU A 451 -30.45 -11.17 -25.04
C LEU A 451 -31.72 -10.45 -25.55
N ALA A 452 -32.03 -10.66 -26.82
CA ALA A 452 -33.29 -10.22 -27.42
C ALA A 452 -34.09 -11.42 -27.92
N LEU A 453 -35.40 -11.41 -27.66
CA LEU A 453 -36.32 -12.45 -28.13
C LEU A 453 -36.51 -12.36 -29.66
N ASP A 454 -36.34 -13.48 -30.35
CA ASP A 454 -36.46 -13.55 -31.81
C ASP A 454 -37.94 -13.67 -32.28
N ARG A 455 -38.77 -12.64 -32.04
CA ARG A 455 -40.18 -12.65 -32.47
C ARG A 455 -40.51 -11.74 -33.66
N ASN A 456 -39.61 -10.85 -34.09
CA ASN A 456 -39.95 -9.75 -35.00
C ASN A 456 -39.04 -9.61 -36.24
N PHE A 457 -38.23 -10.60 -36.61
CA PHE A 457 -37.43 -10.49 -37.84
C PHE A 457 -38.20 -11.00 -39.06
N PRO A 458 -38.32 -10.19 -40.14
CA PRO A 458 -38.88 -10.65 -41.41
C PRO A 458 -38.05 -11.83 -41.95
N GLU A 459 -38.74 -12.80 -42.55
CA GLU A 459 -38.17 -14.09 -42.99
C GLU A 459 -37.02 -13.97 -44.01
N ASP A 460 -36.87 -12.79 -44.62
CA ASP A 460 -35.90 -12.51 -45.69
C ASP A 460 -34.44 -12.34 -45.22
N ASP A 461 -34.18 -12.16 -43.92
CA ASP A 461 -32.82 -11.98 -43.37
C ASP A 461 -32.24 -13.26 -42.75
N ARG A 462 -32.86 -14.43 -42.96
CA ARG A 462 -32.26 -15.71 -42.52
C ARG A 462 -30.96 -15.92 -43.30
N PRO A 463 -29.81 -16.11 -42.63
CA PRO A 463 -28.59 -16.49 -43.33
C PRO A 463 -28.88 -17.77 -44.13
N PRO A 464 -28.45 -17.85 -45.40
CA PRO A 464 -28.75 -19.01 -46.24
C PRO A 464 -28.30 -20.27 -45.52
N ALA A 465 -29.21 -21.26 -45.43
CA ALA A 465 -28.90 -22.56 -44.87
C ALA A 465 -27.62 -23.07 -45.53
N GLN A 466 -26.56 -23.27 -44.74
CA GLN A 466 -25.29 -23.83 -45.21
C GLN A 466 -25.51 -25.32 -45.54
N SER A 467 -26.17 -25.60 -46.66
CA SER A 467 -26.10 -26.89 -47.34
C SER A 467 -24.85 -26.88 -48.20
N ASN A 468 -23.75 -27.38 -47.62
CA ASN A 468 -22.54 -27.95 -48.27
C ASN A 468 -21.31 -27.68 -47.41
N LEU A 469 -21.17 -28.40 -46.30
CA LEU A 469 -19.86 -28.63 -45.70
C LEU A 469 -19.23 -29.83 -46.39
N ALA A 470 -18.06 -29.61 -46.98
CA ALA A 470 -17.20 -30.62 -47.57
C ALA A 470 -16.83 -31.70 -46.54
N PRO A 471 -16.54 -32.94 -46.97
CA PRO A 471 -16.19 -34.03 -46.07
C PRO A 471 -14.91 -33.72 -45.27
N ASN A 472 -14.98 -34.07 -43.99
CA ASN A 472 -13.95 -33.92 -42.97
C ASN A 472 -12.64 -34.63 -43.39
N PRO A 473 -11.49 -33.92 -43.54
CA PRO A 473 -10.22 -34.51 -43.99
C PRO A 473 -9.49 -35.37 -42.93
N PHE A 474 -10.18 -35.79 -41.86
CA PHE A 474 -9.60 -36.57 -40.76
C PHE A 474 -10.29 -37.94 -40.58
N ASP A 475 -10.62 -38.64 -41.66
CA ASP A 475 -11.05 -40.04 -41.61
C ASP A 475 -9.82 -40.97 -41.69
N PRO A 476 -9.48 -41.73 -40.62
CA PRO A 476 -8.27 -42.54 -40.57
C PRO A 476 -8.56 -43.93 -41.17
N LYS A 477 -8.48 -44.03 -42.49
CA LYS A 477 -8.38 -45.32 -43.19
C LYS A 477 -7.36 -45.21 -44.31
N TYR A 478 -6.08 -45.47 -44.01
CA TYR A 478 -5.14 -46.22 -44.86
C TYR A 478 -3.84 -46.51 -44.05
N PRO A 479 -3.21 -47.69 -44.23
CA PRO A 479 -2.06 -48.12 -43.46
C PRO A 479 -0.73 -47.64 -44.04
N PHE A 480 0.30 -47.74 -43.20
CA PHE A 480 1.74 -47.56 -43.47
C PHE A 480 2.21 -48.04 -44.85
N GLU A 481 3.00 -47.19 -45.52
CA GLU A 481 4.11 -47.63 -46.37
C GLU A 481 5.41 -46.95 -45.91
N SER A 482 6.40 -47.78 -45.62
CA SER A 482 7.78 -47.43 -45.31
C SER A 482 8.61 -47.36 -46.61
N GLY A 483 9.44 -46.33 -46.76
CA GLY A 483 10.43 -46.28 -47.85
C GLY A 483 11.40 -45.12 -47.72
N GLU A 484 12.63 -45.46 -47.32
CA GLU A 484 13.92 -44.74 -47.36
C GLU A 484 14.16 -43.51 -46.47
#